data_AF-T5LP13-F1
#
_entry.id   AF-T5LP13-F1
#
_cell.length_a   1.000
_cell.length_b   1.000
_cell.length_c   1.000
_cell.angle_alpha   90.00
_cell.angle_beta   90.00
_cell.angle_gamma   90.00
#
_symmetry.space_group_name_H-M   'P 1'
#
loop_
_entity.id
_entity.type
_entity.pdbx_description
1 polymer ?
#
loop_
_entity_poly.entity_id
_entity_poly.type
_entity_poly.pdbx_seq_one_letter_code
_entity_poly.pdbx_strand_id
1 'polypeptide(L)'
;MKIISYSAVKCILILLLCSYVYANDEIVVIDSLRHQNTIYHSTLTQKNIDKDKSGMVKISYNGEITLSGVIQMYLHQEEANLFQSLTFYPDIQTPNPLPYFDFEQYQGIQLIADMKDNDFMKAKQIFGDNININDKYILGGIAMRAMITLQDYYAVSGSDISFDNGAYAKIKPHSLKPLSNTKRWFVSKGMIYSYFSEGLLLSYASKDSYINLRQSPNGKILQAIQKDEMLNDCNMRSNELQNQGVLLSLGKDSTNPKWLKVAYIPKEASDTSKAIYGVIHESQVSFDCGE
;
A
#
# COMPACT_ATOMS: atom_id res chain seq x y z
N MET A 1 -20.92 -14.58 -40.91
CA MET A 1 -20.98 -14.79 -39.45
C MET A 1 -19.84 -15.72 -39.06
N LYS A 2 -18.76 -15.23 -38.43
CA LYS A 2 -17.63 -16.08 -38.02
C LYS A 2 -18.01 -16.80 -36.73
N ILE A 3 -18.14 -18.12 -36.79
CA ILE A 3 -18.40 -18.97 -35.63
C ILE A 3 -17.11 -19.02 -34.82
N ILE A 4 -17.09 -18.38 -33.64
CA ILE A 4 -15.98 -18.50 -32.70
C ILE A 4 -15.98 -19.94 -32.19
N SER A 5 -14.85 -20.65 -32.33
CA SER A 5 -14.76 -22.05 -31.93
C SER A 5 -14.91 -22.20 -30.41
N TYR A 6 -15.50 -23.29 -29.95
CA TYR A 6 -15.69 -23.59 -28.53
C TYR A 6 -14.38 -23.53 -27.73
N SER A 7 -13.26 -23.93 -28.35
CA SER A 7 -11.92 -23.80 -27.75
C SER A 7 -11.47 -22.35 -27.56
N ALA A 8 -11.81 -21.45 -28.48
CA ALA A 8 -11.50 -20.03 -28.34
C ALA A 8 -12.32 -19.39 -27.21
N VAL A 9 -13.60 -19.75 -27.08
CA VAL A 9 -14.44 -19.30 -25.94
C VAL A 9 -13.89 -19.81 -24.61
N LYS A 10 -13.42 -21.07 -24.56
CA LYS A 10 -12.84 -21.67 -23.36
C LYS A 10 -11.52 -21.00 -22.96
N CYS A 11 -10.64 -20.69 -23.92
CA CYS A 11 -9.41 -19.94 -23.65
C CYS A 11 -9.70 -18.50 -23.21
N ILE A 12 -10.70 -17.82 -23.78
CA ILE A 12 -11.13 -16.49 -23.34
C ILE A 12 -11.70 -16.55 -21.91
N LEU A 13 -12.51 -17.56 -21.58
CA LEU A 13 -13.03 -17.75 -20.22
C LEU A 13 -11.92 -18.09 -19.22
N ILE A 14 -10.94 -18.91 -19.60
CA ILE A 14 -9.77 -19.21 -18.76
C ILE A 14 -8.91 -17.97 -18.60
N LEU A 15 -8.69 -17.16 -19.64
CA LEU A 15 -7.94 -15.91 -19.55
C LEU A 15 -8.68 -14.87 -18.70
N LEU A 16 -10.01 -14.76 -18.82
CA LEU A 16 -10.85 -13.92 -17.97
C LEU A 16 -10.87 -14.42 -16.52
N LEU A 17 -10.92 -15.73 -16.29
CA LEU A 17 -10.82 -16.32 -14.95
C LEU A 17 -9.42 -16.15 -14.36
N CYS A 18 -8.36 -16.28 -15.16
CA CYS A 18 -6.99 -16.02 -14.71
C CYS A 18 -6.78 -14.55 -14.39
N SER A 19 -7.29 -13.63 -15.21
CA SER A 19 -7.24 -12.19 -14.90
C SER A 19 -8.12 -11.81 -13.71
N TYR A 20 -9.20 -12.56 -13.43
CA TYR A 20 -9.99 -12.43 -12.20
C TYR A 20 -9.28 -13.00 -10.97
N VAL A 21 -8.53 -14.10 -11.13
CA VAL A 21 -7.72 -14.73 -10.07
C VAL A 21 -6.49 -13.90 -9.70
N TYR A 22 -6.03 -13.02 -10.59
CA TYR A 22 -4.98 -12.04 -10.33
C TYR A 22 -5.51 -10.62 -10.09
N ALA A 23 -6.81 -10.46 -9.84
CA ALA A 23 -7.34 -9.18 -9.42
C ALA A 23 -6.69 -8.82 -8.07
N ASN A 24 -5.82 -7.82 -8.11
CA ASN A 24 -5.19 -7.31 -6.93
C ASN A 24 -6.28 -6.82 -5.95
N ASP A 25 -6.31 -7.34 -4.71
CA ASP A 25 -7.38 -7.01 -3.74
C ASP A 25 -7.56 -5.49 -3.54
N GLU A 26 -6.47 -4.73 -3.70
CA GLU A 26 -6.47 -3.27 -3.78
C GLU A 26 -7.39 -2.73 -4.87
N ILE A 27 -7.18 -3.15 -6.12
CA ILE A 27 -7.93 -2.71 -7.30
C ILE A 27 -9.41 -3.00 -7.10
N VAL A 28 -9.74 -4.21 -6.63
CA VAL A 28 -11.13 -4.60 -6.35
C VAL A 28 -11.77 -3.68 -5.31
N VAL A 29 -11.04 -3.35 -4.24
CA VAL A 29 -11.56 -2.44 -3.21
C VAL A 29 -11.73 -1.02 -3.75
N ILE A 30 -10.74 -0.48 -4.47
CA ILE A 30 -10.82 0.86 -5.05
C ILE A 30 -11.99 0.96 -6.04
N ASP A 31 -12.10 0.04 -6.99
CA ASP A 31 -13.18 0.05 -7.98
C ASP A 31 -14.56 -0.14 -7.34
N SER A 32 -14.66 -0.95 -6.28
CA SER A 32 -15.92 -1.11 -5.54
C SER A 32 -16.37 0.15 -4.78
N LEU A 33 -15.52 1.16 -4.65
CA LEU A 33 -15.79 2.43 -3.98
C LEU A 33 -15.87 3.62 -4.95
N ARG A 34 -15.32 3.49 -6.16
CA ARG A 34 -15.34 4.53 -7.20
C ARG A 34 -16.70 4.58 -7.88
N HIS A 35 -17.10 5.79 -8.26
CA HIS A 35 -18.30 6.03 -9.06
C HIS A 35 -17.92 6.76 -10.36
N GLN A 36 -18.85 6.75 -11.32
CA GLN A 36 -18.74 7.52 -12.57
C GLN A 36 -19.60 8.79 -12.49
N ASN A 37 -19.18 9.85 -13.20
CA ASN A 37 -19.96 11.07 -13.45
C ASN A 37 -20.44 11.82 -12.19
N THR A 38 -19.56 11.98 -11.21
CA THR A 38 -19.85 12.70 -9.96
C THR A 38 -19.54 14.20 -10.02
N ILE A 39 -20.01 14.95 -9.02
CA ILE A 39 -19.91 16.42 -8.97
C ILE A 39 -18.48 16.85 -8.67
N TYR A 40 -17.99 17.83 -9.42
CA TYR A 40 -16.73 18.52 -9.12
C TYR A 40 -16.87 20.05 -9.26
N HIS A 41 -15.93 20.77 -8.64
CA HIS A 41 -15.76 22.20 -8.82
C HIS A 41 -14.27 22.53 -8.86
N SER A 42 -13.80 23.23 -9.89
CA SER A 42 -12.38 23.57 -10.06
C SER A 42 -12.20 25.05 -10.35
N THR A 43 -11.22 25.65 -9.68
CA THR A 43 -10.69 26.99 -9.97
C THR A 43 -9.22 26.93 -10.39
N LEU A 44 -8.72 25.73 -10.73
CA LEU A 44 -7.32 25.52 -11.05
C LEU A 44 -6.89 26.32 -12.28
N THR A 45 -5.80 27.06 -12.14
CA THR A 45 -5.16 27.81 -13.22
C THR A 45 -3.66 27.54 -13.18
N GLN A 46 -3.04 27.29 -14.33
CA GLN A 46 -1.60 27.03 -14.38
C GLN A 46 -0.83 28.24 -13.84
N LYS A 47 0.03 28.01 -12.84
CA LYS A 47 0.84 29.03 -12.18
C LYS A 47 2.21 29.16 -12.85
N ASN A 48 2.95 28.06 -12.88
CA ASN A 48 4.32 28.02 -13.40
C ASN A 48 4.69 26.62 -13.90
N ILE A 49 5.75 26.58 -14.71
CA ILE A 49 6.40 25.36 -15.17
C ILE A 49 7.88 25.52 -14.80
N ASP A 50 8.36 24.66 -13.91
CA ASP A 50 9.75 24.62 -13.49
C ASP A 50 10.41 23.38 -14.11
N LYS A 51 11.60 23.56 -14.71
CA LYS A 51 12.39 22.45 -15.24
C LYS A 51 13.73 22.41 -14.54
N ASP A 52 14.08 21.28 -13.95
CA ASP A 52 15.36 21.12 -13.28
C ASP A 52 16.48 20.73 -14.27
N LYS A 53 17.69 20.55 -13.75
CA LYS A 53 18.86 20.15 -14.55
C LYS A 53 18.82 18.69 -15.00
N SER A 54 18.02 17.84 -14.33
CA SER A 54 17.84 16.42 -14.67
C SER A 54 16.82 16.22 -15.80
N GLY A 55 16.04 17.27 -16.10
CA GLY A 55 14.99 17.24 -17.12
C GLY A 55 13.60 17.03 -16.54
N MET A 56 13.45 16.90 -15.22
CA MET A 56 12.16 16.86 -14.55
C MET A 56 11.41 18.17 -14.72
N VAL A 57 10.14 18.06 -15.10
CA VAL A 57 9.23 19.18 -15.30
C VAL A 57 8.18 19.14 -14.20
N LYS A 58 8.08 20.20 -13.42
CA LYS A 58 7.04 20.44 -12.44
C LYS A 58 6.09 21.52 -12.94
N ILE A 59 4.80 21.20 -13.03
CA ILE A 59 3.74 22.13 -13.40
C ILE A 59 2.88 22.39 -12.18
N SER A 60 2.89 23.62 -11.65
CA SER A 60 2.09 23.97 -10.48
C SER A 60 0.86 24.78 -10.86
N TYR A 61 -0.20 24.67 -10.06
CA TYR A 61 -1.47 25.34 -10.29
C TYR A 61 -1.86 26.19 -9.09
N ASN A 62 -2.47 27.35 -9.36
CA ASN A 62 -3.17 28.16 -8.36
C ASN A 62 -4.63 27.72 -8.28
N GLY A 63 -5.27 27.99 -7.16
CA GLY A 63 -6.69 27.70 -6.95
C GLY A 63 -6.90 26.37 -6.22
N GLU A 64 -8.15 25.92 -6.25
CA GLU A 64 -8.61 24.74 -5.52
C GLU A 64 -9.48 23.87 -6.42
N ILE A 65 -9.52 22.57 -6.12
CA ILE A 65 -10.41 21.63 -6.79
C ILE A 65 -11.13 20.75 -5.78
N THR A 66 -12.45 20.68 -5.86
CA THR A 66 -13.29 19.80 -5.04
C THR A 66 -13.76 18.62 -5.87
N LEU A 67 -13.45 17.41 -5.41
CA LEU A 67 -13.71 16.14 -6.10
C LEU A 67 -14.26 15.13 -5.11
N SER A 68 -15.10 14.21 -5.59
CA SER A 68 -15.31 12.93 -4.93
C SER A 68 -14.43 11.84 -5.52
N GLY A 69 -14.11 10.86 -4.69
CA GLY A 69 -13.24 9.75 -5.06
C GLY A 69 -12.97 8.85 -3.87
N VAL A 70 -11.90 8.07 -3.96
CA VAL A 70 -11.48 7.14 -2.92
C VAL A 70 -10.17 7.61 -2.32
N ILE A 71 -10.15 7.87 -1.02
CA ILE A 71 -8.90 8.07 -0.28
C ILE A 71 -8.44 6.73 0.27
N GLN A 72 -7.15 6.42 0.09
CA GLN A 72 -6.52 5.20 0.55
C GLN A 72 -5.30 5.52 1.40
N MET A 73 -5.18 4.82 2.53
CA MET A 73 -3.94 4.67 3.29
C MET A 73 -3.37 3.27 3.04
N TYR A 74 -2.07 3.17 2.81
CA TYR A 74 -1.37 1.90 2.66
C TYR A 74 0.09 2.05 3.06
N LEU A 75 0.78 0.92 3.27
CA LEU A 75 2.23 0.93 3.42
C LEU A 75 2.88 0.93 2.05
N HIS A 76 3.59 2.01 1.77
CA HIS A 76 4.49 2.14 0.64
C HIS A 76 5.91 1.75 1.06
N GLN A 77 6.71 1.28 0.11
CA GLN A 77 8.08 0.88 0.35
C GLN A 77 9.04 1.68 -0.51
N GLU A 78 10.05 2.26 0.13
CA GLU A 78 11.15 2.97 -0.51
C GLU A 78 12.47 2.54 0.16
N GLU A 79 13.45 2.11 -0.63
CA GLU A 79 14.78 1.68 -0.15
C GLU A 79 14.76 0.74 1.07
N ALA A 80 13.90 -0.29 1.04
CA ALA A 80 13.69 -1.27 2.13
C ALA A 80 13.16 -0.68 3.46
N ASN A 81 12.56 0.51 3.42
CA ASN A 81 11.81 1.07 4.53
C ASN A 81 10.31 1.13 4.18
N LEU A 82 9.46 0.97 5.19
CA LEU A 82 8.02 1.07 5.06
C LEU A 82 7.54 2.44 5.55
N PHE A 83 6.86 3.15 4.66
CA PHE A 83 6.27 4.47 4.92
C PHE A 83 4.76 4.39 4.72
N GLN A 84 4.02 5.20 5.46
CA GLN A 84 2.59 5.30 5.20
C GLN A 84 2.36 6.30 4.08
N SER A 85 1.63 5.86 3.07
CA SER A 85 1.21 6.72 1.96
C SER A 85 -0.29 7.01 2.06
N LEU A 86 -0.66 8.21 1.61
CA LEU A 86 -2.04 8.61 1.39
C LEU A 86 -2.21 8.97 -0.09
N THR A 87 -3.10 8.25 -0.76
CA THR A 87 -3.41 8.48 -2.17
C THR A 87 -4.90 8.74 -2.33
N PHE A 88 -5.26 9.70 -3.18
CA PHE A 88 -6.63 9.98 -3.55
C PHE A 88 -6.87 9.61 -5.01
N TYR A 89 -7.77 8.66 -5.24
CA TYR A 89 -8.21 8.23 -6.56
C TYR A 89 -9.50 8.97 -6.91
N PRO A 90 -9.46 10.05 -7.71
CA PRO A 90 -10.66 10.74 -8.13
C PRO A 90 -11.59 9.79 -8.90
N ASP A 91 -12.89 10.04 -8.77
CA ASP A 91 -13.89 9.37 -9.61
C ASP A 91 -13.59 9.59 -11.10
N ILE A 92 -13.94 8.61 -11.93
CA ILE A 92 -13.72 8.69 -13.37
C ILE A 92 -14.70 9.74 -13.95
N GLN A 93 -14.16 10.75 -14.61
CA GLN A 93 -14.92 11.85 -15.21
C GLN A 93 -14.45 12.14 -16.64
N THR A 94 -15.39 12.53 -17.50
CA THR A 94 -15.12 12.97 -18.88
C THR A 94 -15.89 14.25 -19.17
N PRO A 95 -15.24 15.38 -19.51
CA PRO A 95 -13.78 15.56 -19.63
C PRO A 95 -13.05 15.48 -18.27
N ASN A 96 -11.76 15.14 -18.28
CA ASN A 96 -10.97 15.09 -17.06
C ASN A 96 -10.85 16.49 -16.43
N PRO A 97 -11.29 16.70 -15.16
CA PRO A 97 -11.18 18.00 -14.51
C PRO A 97 -9.76 18.33 -14.03
N LEU A 98 -8.84 17.36 -14.02
CA LEU A 98 -7.48 17.49 -13.53
C LEU A 98 -6.49 17.70 -14.69
N PRO A 99 -5.77 18.83 -14.71
CA PRO A 99 -4.79 19.10 -15.75
C PRO A 99 -3.52 18.25 -15.53
N TYR A 100 -2.96 17.73 -16.64
CA TYR A 100 -1.76 16.88 -16.67
C TYR A 100 -1.87 15.58 -15.84
N PHE A 101 -3.10 15.11 -15.63
CA PHE A 101 -3.38 13.80 -15.06
C PHE A 101 -3.98 12.95 -16.17
N ASP A 102 -3.39 11.81 -16.50
CA ASP A 102 -4.05 10.84 -17.38
C ASP A 102 -4.78 9.82 -16.51
N PHE A 103 -6.03 9.52 -16.87
CA PHE A 103 -6.78 8.45 -16.21
C PHE A 103 -6.33 7.10 -16.77
N GLU A 104 -5.05 6.75 -16.62
CA GLU A 104 -4.78 5.33 -16.43
C GLU A 104 -5.48 4.93 -15.13
N GLN A 105 -6.30 3.87 -15.16
CA GLN A 105 -7.35 3.60 -14.16
C GLN A 105 -6.86 3.56 -12.70
N TYR A 106 -5.55 3.49 -12.47
CA TYR A 106 -4.92 3.33 -11.16
C TYR A 106 -3.91 4.43 -10.79
N GLN A 107 -3.78 5.49 -11.57
CA GLN A 107 -2.99 6.64 -11.14
C GLN A 107 -3.84 7.46 -10.15
N GLY A 108 -3.33 7.63 -8.93
CA GLY A 108 -3.94 8.45 -7.88
C GLY A 108 -3.14 9.73 -7.64
N ILE A 109 -3.78 10.71 -7.02
CA ILE A 109 -3.12 11.93 -6.54
C ILE A 109 -2.45 11.60 -5.22
N GLN A 110 -1.12 11.72 -5.16
CA GLN A 110 -0.37 11.59 -3.92
C GLN A 110 -0.69 12.79 -3.02
N LEU A 111 -1.16 12.51 -1.81
CA LEU A 111 -1.57 13.57 -0.90
C LEU A 111 -0.36 14.06 -0.11
N ILE A 112 0.08 15.27 -0.43
CA ILE A 112 1.07 16.03 0.33
C ILE A 112 0.36 16.45 1.63
N ALA A 113 0.40 15.61 2.66
CA ALA A 113 0.23 16.19 3.97
C ALA A 113 1.55 16.90 4.33
N ASP A 114 1.55 17.82 5.30
CA ASP A 114 2.79 18.41 5.83
C ASP A 114 3.60 17.33 6.62
N MET A 115 3.89 16.19 5.99
CA MET A 115 4.26 14.89 6.58
C MET A 115 5.67 14.96 7.14
N LYS A 116 5.74 15.10 8.46
CA LYS A 116 6.92 14.77 9.26
C LYS A 116 6.48 13.88 10.43
N ASP A 117 7.22 12.79 10.60
CA ASP A 117 7.34 11.86 11.74
C ASP A 117 6.11 11.19 12.37
N ASN A 118 4.87 11.36 11.89
CA ASN A 118 3.76 10.49 12.34
C ASN A 118 2.53 10.51 11.41
N ASP A 119 2.68 9.98 10.20
CA ASP A 119 1.64 9.94 9.17
C ASP A 119 0.35 9.24 9.63
N PHE A 120 0.46 8.33 10.60
CA PHE A 120 -0.69 7.62 11.14
C PHE A 120 -1.65 8.54 11.88
N MET A 121 -1.14 9.57 12.58
CA MET A 121 -2.01 10.51 13.30
C MET A 121 -2.82 11.37 12.33
N LYS A 122 -2.28 11.66 11.15
CA LYS A 122 -3.00 12.38 10.09
C LYS A 122 -4.01 11.50 9.40
N ALA A 123 -3.65 10.26 9.09
CA ALA A 123 -4.61 9.27 8.65
C ALA A 123 -5.75 9.12 9.67
N LYS A 124 -5.46 9.13 10.98
CA LYS A 124 -6.49 9.08 12.02
C LYS A 124 -7.39 10.31 12.04
N GLN A 125 -6.87 11.51 11.70
CA GLN A 125 -7.72 12.70 11.52
C GLN A 125 -8.65 12.59 10.31
N ILE A 126 -8.22 11.91 9.25
CA ILE A 126 -8.95 11.72 7.99
C ILE A 126 -10.01 10.62 8.13
N PHE A 127 -9.60 9.45 8.59
CA PHE A 127 -10.45 8.27 8.69
C PHE A 127 -11.22 8.22 10.03
N GLY A 128 -10.85 9.04 11.02
CA GLY A 128 -11.51 9.09 12.32
C GLY A 128 -11.40 7.77 13.09
N ASP A 129 -12.49 7.39 13.74
CA ASP A 129 -12.60 6.14 14.50
C ASP A 129 -12.68 4.88 13.61
N ASN A 130 -12.69 5.04 12.28
CA ASN A 130 -12.72 3.91 11.35
C ASN A 130 -11.37 3.18 11.23
N ILE A 131 -10.29 3.75 11.80
CA ILE A 131 -8.97 3.12 11.89
C ILE A 131 -8.49 3.06 13.34
N ASN A 132 -7.79 1.99 13.68
CA ASN A 132 -7.20 1.74 14.99
C ASN A 132 -5.66 1.79 14.94
N ILE A 133 -4.99 1.89 16.07
CA ILE A 133 -3.52 2.02 16.12
C ILE A 133 -2.77 0.86 15.44
N ASN A 134 -3.36 -0.34 15.37
CA ASN A 134 -2.74 -1.49 14.71
C ASN A 134 -2.82 -1.37 13.18
N ASP A 135 -3.80 -0.62 12.65
CA ASP A 135 -3.89 -0.31 11.21
C ASP A 135 -2.67 0.50 10.73
N LYS A 136 -1.85 1.04 11.64
CA LYS A 136 -0.56 1.66 11.30
C LYS A 136 0.33 0.73 10.46
N TYR A 137 0.26 -0.57 10.73
CA TYR A 137 1.10 -1.58 10.11
C TYR A 137 0.32 -2.52 9.18
N ILE A 138 -0.84 -2.08 8.70
CA ILE A 138 -1.65 -2.88 7.78
C ILE A 138 -0.82 -3.24 6.53
N LEU A 139 -0.65 -4.54 6.30
CA LEU A 139 0.03 -5.04 5.11
C LEU A 139 -1.01 -5.18 4.00
N GLY A 140 -1.29 -4.07 3.34
CA GLY A 140 -2.41 -3.88 2.44
C GLY A 140 -2.84 -2.41 2.49
N GLY A 141 -4.14 -2.15 2.58
CA GLY A 141 -4.63 -0.78 2.67
C GLY A 141 -6.02 -0.61 3.23
N ILE A 142 -6.32 0.64 3.57
CA ILE A 142 -7.62 1.10 4.07
C ILE A 142 -8.11 2.19 3.14
N ALA A 143 -9.26 1.95 2.53
CA ALA A 143 -9.86 2.86 1.57
C ALA A 143 -11.23 3.35 2.05
N MET A 144 -11.57 4.58 1.69
CA MET A 144 -12.86 5.19 2.00
C MET A 144 -13.26 6.10 0.85
N ARG A 145 -14.55 6.10 0.50
CA ARG A 145 -15.08 7.11 -0.39
C ARG A 145 -15.22 8.44 0.34
N ALA A 146 -14.73 9.52 -0.25
CA ALA A 146 -14.82 10.86 0.33
C ALA A 146 -15.03 11.91 -0.76
N MET A 147 -15.56 13.06 -0.35
CA MET A 147 -15.44 14.32 -1.09
C MET A 147 -14.43 15.19 -0.36
N ILE A 148 -13.45 15.72 -1.09
CA ILE A 148 -12.37 16.54 -0.55
C ILE A 148 -12.15 17.76 -1.43
N THR A 149 -11.66 18.85 -0.83
CA THR A 149 -11.09 19.97 -1.58
C THR A 149 -9.58 19.89 -1.51
N LEU A 150 -8.93 19.91 -2.67
CA LEU A 150 -7.50 19.89 -2.86
C LEU A 150 -7.00 21.30 -3.18
N GLN A 151 -5.85 21.64 -2.64
CA GLN A 151 -5.10 22.86 -2.89
C GLN A 151 -3.63 22.53 -3.16
N ASP A 152 -2.85 23.52 -3.59
CA ASP A 152 -1.42 23.36 -3.87
C ASP A 152 -1.13 22.22 -4.88
N TYR A 153 -2.04 22.04 -5.84
CA TYR A 153 -1.95 20.98 -6.84
C TYR A 153 -0.76 21.22 -7.79
N TYR A 154 0.05 20.19 -7.99
CA TYR A 154 1.09 20.19 -9.00
C TYR A 154 1.27 18.80 -9.60
N ALA A 155 1.75 18.75 -10.85
CA ALA A 155 2.14 17.52 -11.52
C ALA A 155 3.64 17.55 -11.80
N VAL A 156 4.29 16.40 -11.73
CA VAL A 156 5.71 16.21 -12.06
C VAL A 156 5.83 15.12 -13.10
N SER A 157 6.68 15.36 -14.10
CA SER A 157 7.01 14.41 -15.15
C SER A 157 8.50 14.54 -15.52
N GLY A 158 9.22 13.43 -15.43
CA GLY A 158 10.62 13.27 -15.80
C GLY A 158 10.82 12.14 -16.81
N SER A 159 12.04 12.00 -17.33
CA SER A 159 12.42 10.94 -18.27
C SER A 159 12.67 9.58 -17.61
N ASP A 160 12.96 9.57 -16.31
CA ASP A 160 13.09 8.35 -15.52
C ASP A 160 11.77 8.00 -14.86
N ILE A 161 11.47 6.70 -14.76
CA ILE A 161 10.25 6.13 -14.17
C ILE A 161 10.31 6.20 -12.62
N SER A 162 10.85 7.29 -12.06
CA SER A 162 10.95 7.47 -10.62
C SER A 162 9.59 7.80 -9.99
N PHE A 163 9.48 7.55 -8.68
CA PHE A 163 8.32 7.87 -7.85
C PHE A 163 7.93 9.36 -7.84
N ASP A 164 8.79 10.21 -8.38
CA ASP A 164 8.56 11.64 -8.55
C ASP A 164 7.57 11.94 -9.68
N ASN A 165 7.24 10.98 -10.54
CA ASN A 165 6.24 11.17 -11.59
C ASN A 165 4.83 10.98 -11.05
N GLY A 166 3.99 12.01 -11.19
CA GLY A 166 2.59 11.93 -10.78
C GLY A 166 1.99 13.29 -10.44
N ALA A 167 0.79 13.25 -9.89
CA ALA A 167 0.12 14.43 -9.36
C ALA A 167 0.11 14.44 -7.84
N TYR A 168 0.26 15.63 -7.29
CA TYR A 168 0.38 15.87 -5.87
C TYR A 168 -0.53 17.02 -5.46
N ALA A 169 -1.13 16.92 -4.28
CA ALA A 169 -1.94 18.00 -3.73
C ALA A 169 -2.05 17.90 -2.21
N LYS A 170 -2.44 19.01 -1.57
CA LYS A 170 -2.76 19.05 -0.15
C LYS A 170 -4.27 19.06 0.06
N ILE A 171 -4.76 18.29 1.04
CA ILE A 171 -6.16 18.40 1.47
C ILE A 171 -6.36 19.73 2.17
N LYS A 172 -7.31 20.54 1.70
CA LYS A 172 -7.74 21.76 2.36
C LYS A 172 -8.32 21.42 3.74
N PRO A 173 -7.88 22.08 4.83
CA PRO A 173 -8.39 21.81 6.18
C PRO A 173 -9.92 21.83 6.23
N HIS A 174 -10.50 20.89 6.96
CA HIS A 174 -11.95 20.75 7.16
C HIS A 174 -12.80 20.54 5.89
N SER A 175 -12.19 20.25 4.74
CA SER A 175 -12.94 19.97 3.49
C SER A 175 -13.38 18.52 3.34
N LEU A 176 -12.79 17.60 4.11
CA LEU A 176 -13.05 16.18 3.98
C LEU A 176 -14.45 15.82 4.47
N LYS A 177 -15.24 15.21 3.58
CA LYS A 177 -16.56 14.66 3.86
C LYS A 177 -16.59 13.17 3.49
N PRO A 178 -16.62 12.25 4.47
CA PRO A 178 -16.80 10.83 4.21
C PRO A 178 -18.12 10.57 3.49
N LEU A 179 -18.11 9.71 2.49
CA LEU A 179 -19.28 9.30 1.71
C LEU A 179 -19.61 7.82 1.88
N SER A 180 -18.69 7.04 2.46
CA SER A 180 -18.89 5.62 2.77
C SER A 180 -18.14 5.23 4.04
N ASN A 181 -18.44 4.03 4.55
CA ASN A 181 -17.58 3.37 5.52
C ASN A 181 -16.24 2.97 4.89
N THR A 182 -15.25 2.69 5.73
CA THR A 182 -13.96 2.17 5.28
C THR A 182 -14.07 0.73 4.79
N LYS A 183 -13.27 0.39 3.79
CA LYS A 183 -12.97 -0.98 3.37
C LYS A 183 -11.49 -1.24 3.56
N ARG A 184 -11.16 -2.47 3.95
CA ARG A 184 -9.77 -2.94 4.06
C ARG A 184 -9.51 -3.95 2.96
N TRP A 185 -8.30 -3.96 2.47
CA TRP A 185 -7.77 -5.03 1.64
C TRP A 185 -6.43 -5.49 2.22
N PHE A 186 -6.07 -6.73 1.93
CA PHE A 186 -4.91 -7.40 2.51
C PHE A 186 -4.11 -8.03 1.37
N VAL A 187 -2.80 -8.08 1.53
CA VAL A 187 -1.94 -8.73 0.54
C VAL A 187 -2.10 -10.24 0.65
N SER A 188 -2.50 -10.87 -0.46
CA SER A 188 -2.49 -12.32 -0.59
C SER A 188 -1.08 -12.87 -0.32
N LYS A 189 -0.97 -13.95 0.45
CA LYS A 189 0.34 -14.47 0.92
C LYS A 189 1.30 -14.81 -0.22
N GLY A 190 0.79 -15.37 -1.32
CA GLY A 190 1.58 -15.67 -2.51
C GLY A 190 2.13 -14.45 -3.25
N MET A 191 1.65 -13.25 -2.93
CA MET A 191 2.07 -11.98 -3.55
C MET A 191 3.04 -11.18 -2.68
N ILE A 192 3.36 -11.64 -1.46
CA ILE A 192 4.22 -10.90 -0.52
C ILE A 192 5.55 -10.46 -1.16
N TYR A 193 6.20 -11.32 -1.95
CA TYR A 193 7.47 -11.00 -2.62
C TYR A 193 7.33 -10.01 -3.78
N SER A 194 6.17 -9.95 -4.41
CA SER A 194 5.89 -8.94 -5.43
C SER A 194 5.58 -7.58 -4.82
N TYR A 195 5.14 -7.58 -3.56
CA TYR A 195 4.73 -6.39 -2.83
C TYR A 195 5.82 -5.79 -1.95
N PHE A 196 6.64 -6.63 -1.33
CA PHE A 196 7.66 -6.24 -0.37
C PHE A 196 9.02 -6.72 -0.87
N SER A 197 10.05 -5.88 -0.73
CA SER A 197 11.41 -6.25 -1.11
C SER A 197 11.93 -7.36 -0.21
N GLU A 198 12.89 -8.09 -0.77
CA GLU A 198 13.68 -9.08 -0.02
C GLU A 198 14.35 -8.47 1.22
N GLY A 199 14.72 -7.19 1.17
CA GLY A 199 15.31 -6.48 2.31
C GLY A 199 14.38 -6.28 3.51
N LEU A 200 13.08 -6.60 3.39
CA LEU A 200 12.15 -6.62 4.53
C LEU A 200 11.90 -8.03 5.07
N LEU A 201 12.27 -9.08 4.34
CA LEU A 201 12.06 -10.45 4.77
C LEU A 201 13.10 -10.86 5.80
N LEU A 202 12.65 -11.58 6.82
CA LEU A 202 13.49 -12.06 7.91
C LEU A 202 13.58 -13.57 7.88
N SER A 203 14.82 -14.06 7.84
CA SER A 203 15.19 -15.48 7.92
C SER A 203 15.53 -15.88 9.35
N TYR A 204 15.49 -17.17 9.65
CA TYR A 204 15.80 -17.70 10.98
C TYR A 204 17.31 -17.69 11.24
N ALA A 205 17.75 -17.08 12.36
CA ALA A 205 19.16 -17.03 12.75
C ALA A 205 19.46 -17.70 14.10
N SER A 206 18.42 -18.03 14.87
CA SER A 206 18.62 -18.67 16.18
C SER A 206 19.20 -20.08 16.06
N LYS A 207 19.91 -20.52 17.12
CA LYS A 207 20.31 -21.92 17.31
C LYS A 207 19.20 -22.77 17.95
N ASP A 208 18.20 -22.12 18.53
CA ASP A 208 17.06 -22.78 19.16
C ASP A 208 16.15 -23.41 18.10
N SER A 209 15.29 -24.35 18.48
CA SER A 209 14.29 -24.96 17.58
C SER A 209 13.09 -24.06 17.30
N TYR A 210 12.93 -22.98 18.07
CA TYR A 210 11.87 -21.98 17.88
C TYR A 210 12.33 -20.58 18.28
N ILE A 211 11.64 -19.57 17.77
CA ILE A 211 11.77 -18.17 18.20
C ILE A 211 10.45 -17.68 18.79
N ASN A 212 10.52 -16.67 19.67
CA ASN A 212 9.35 -16.14 20.36
C ASN A 212 8.97 -14.78 19.77
N LEU A 213 7.82 -14.71 19.11
CA LEU A 213 7.16 -13.45 18.82
C LEU A 213 6.48 -12.93 20.10
N ARG A 214 6.77 -11.69 20.49
CA ARG A 214 6.28 -11.09 21.74
C ARG A 214 5.49 -9.82 21.50
N GLN A 215 4.64 -9.46 22.45
CA GLN A 215 3.90 -8.19 22.41
C GLN A 215 4.82 -6.98 22.59
N SER A 216 5.87 -7.11 23.40
CA SER A 216 6.87 -6.08 23.70
C SER A 216 8.16 -6.76 24.16
N PRO A 217 9.29 -6.01 24.29
CA PRO A 217 10.48 -6.52 24.96
C PRO A 217 10.10 -7.05 26.35
N ASN A 218 10.48 -8.30 26.65
CA ASN A 218 10.12 -9.03 27.88
C ASN A 218 8.61 -9.23 28.13
N GLY A 219 7.75 -8.88 27.17
CA GLY A 219 6.30 -9.03 27.27
C GLY A 219 5.82 -10.47 27.03
N LYS A 220 4.49 -10.63 27.04
CA LYS A 220 3.82 -11.90 26.74
C LYS A 220 4.26 -12.44 25.38
N ILE A 221 4.49 -13.75 25.33
CA ILE A 221 4.70 -14.49 24.07
C ILE A 221 3.35 -14.57 23.34
N LEU A 222 3.31 -14.05 22.12
CA LEU A 222 2.16 -14.10 21.24
C LEU A 222 2.14 -15.42 20.45
N GLN A 223 3.31 -15.83 19.95
CA GLN A 223 3.49 -17.04 19.17
C GLN A 223 4.91 -17.59 19.36
N ALA A 224 5.04 -18.91 19.51
CA ALA A 224 6.31 -19.61 19.33
C ALA A 224 6.38 -20.10 17.88
N ILE A 225 7.28 -19.55 17.09
CA ILE A 225 7.44 -19.87 15.67
C ILE A 225 8.50 -20.96 15.57
N GLN A 226 8.11 -22.16 15.15
CA GLN A 226 9.07 -23.24 14.98
C GLN A 226 9.97 -22.98 13.77
N LYS A 227 11.23 -23.42 13.84
CA LYS A 227 12.21 -23.20 12.78
C LYS A 227 11.75 -23.75 11.42
N ASP A 228 11.12 -24.92 11.41
CA ASP A 228 10.60 -25.58 10.21
C ASP A 228 9.28 -24.99 9.70
N GLU A 229 8.60 -24.19 10.51
CA GLU A 229 7.39 -23.47 10.12
C GLU A 229 7.67 -22.12 9.48
N MET A 230 8.89 -21.60 9.60
CA MET A 230 9.26 -20.30 9.03
C MET A 230 9.98 -20.48 7.71
N LEU A 231 9.72 -19.55 6.80
CA LEU A 231 10.48 -19.43 5.56
C LEU A 231 11.95 -19.15 5.87
N ASN A 232 12.83 -20.02 5.39
CA ASN A 232 14.28 -19.98 5.64
C ASN A 232 15.12 -20.02 4.36
N ASP A 233 14.49 -20.11 3.18
CA ASP A 233 15.19 -20.16 1.91
C ASP A 233 14.85 -18.92 1.09
N CYS A 234 15.88 -18.26 0.60
CA CYS A 234 15.79 -17.03 -0.16
C CYS A 234 15.66 -17.24 -1.66
N ASN A 235 15.76 -18.49 -2.14
CA ASN A 235 15.60 -18.83 -3.56
C ASN A 235 14.17 -19.20 -3.94
N MET A 236 13.17 -18.90 -3.10
CA MET A 236 11.86 -19.52 -3.23
C MET A 236 10.90 -18.86 -4.23
N ARG A 237 10.10 -19.73 -4.85
CA ARG A 237 8.98 -19.40 -5.74
C ARG A 237 7.66 -19.41 -4.95
N SER A 238 6.63 -18.77 -5.48
CA SER A 238 5.32 -18.56 -4.82
C SER A 238 4.66 -19.78 -4.14
N ASN A 239 4.94 -21.01 -4.58
CA ASN A 239 4.34 -22.22 -4.02
C ASN A 239 4.91 -22.62 -2.64
N GLU A 240 6.17 -22.35 -2.35
CA GLU A 240 6.78 -22.73 -1.07
C GLU A 240 6.36 -21.77 0.05
N LEU A 241 6.11 -20.51 -0.31
CA LEU A 241 5.48 -19.52 0.57
C LEU A 241 4.13 -19.95 1.09
N GLN A 242 3.32 -20.66 0.28
CA GLN A 242 1.99 -21.07 0.71
C GLN A 242 2.06 -22.01 1.92
N ASN A 243 3.12 -22.80 2.06
CA ASN A 243 3.26 -23.81 3.11
C ASN A 243 4.10 -23.38 4.32
N GLN A 244 4.74 -22.21 4.29
CA GLN A 244 5.58 -21.69 5.37
C GLN A 244 5.08 -20.34 5.88
N GLY A 245 5.37 -20.03 7.14
CA GLY A 245 5.11 -18.71 7.71
C GLY A 245 6.15 -17.70 7.24
N VAL A 246 5.70 -16.48 6.99
CA VAL A 246 6.56 -15.39 6.51
C VAL A 246 6.74 -14.35 7.60
N LEU A 247 7.97 -13.88 7.79
CA LEU A 247 8.28 -12.86 8.77
C LEU A 247 8.79 -11.60 8.06
N LEU A 248 8.10 -10.48 8.27
CA LEU A 248 8.44 -9.18 7.70
C LEU A 248 8.93 -8.23 8.80
N SER A 249 10.02 -7.53 8.53
CA SER A 249 10.51 -6.40 9.31
C SER A 249 9.62 -5.18 9.10
N LEU A 250 9.24 -4.53 10.19
CA LEU A 250 8.55 -3.24 10.23
C LEU A 250 9.46 -2.13 10.79
N GLY A 251 10.77 -2.40 10.85
CA GLY A 251 11.78 -1.52 11.43
C GLY A 251 12.14 -1.85 12.88
N LYS A 252 13.12 -1.10 13.41
CA LYS A 252 13.60 -1.27 14.79
C LYS A 252 12.64 -0.68 15.81
N ASP A 253 12.59 -1.26 17.00
CA ASP A 253 11.94 -0.62 18.13
C ASP A 253 12.72 0.62 18.56
N SER A 254 12.03 1.76 18.58
CA SER A 254 12.64 3.06 18.89
C SER A 254 13.12 3.18 20.33
N THR A 255 12.58 2.37 21.24
CA THR A 255 12.94 2.38 22.67
C THR A 255 13.99 1.31 23.01
N ASN A 256 14.09 0.25 22.20
CA ASN A 256 15.11 -0.78 22.35
C ASN A 256 15.54 -1.34 20.98
N PRO A 257 16.58 -0.77 20.35
CA PRO A 257 16.99 -1.13 19.00
C PRO A 257 17.41 -2.59 18.78
N LYS A 258 17.63 -3.36 19.87
CA LYS A 258 17.88 -4.81 19.82
C LYS A 258 16.63 -5.63 19.51
N TRP A 259 15.46 -5.00 19.49
CA TRP A 259 14.18 -5.61 19.16
C TRP A 259 13.69 -5.05 17.84
N LEU A 260 13.30 -5.95 16.95
CA LEU A 260 12.71 -5.63 15.66
C LEU A 260 11.20 -5.69 15.81
N LYS A 261 10.49 -4.68 15.29
CA LYS A 261 9.05 -4.76 15.07
C LYS A 261 8.82 -5.62 13.84
N VAL A 262 7.90 -6.57 13.95
CA VAL A 262 7.67 -7.56 12.89
C VAL A 262 6.19 -7.83 12.67
N ALA A 263 5.86 -8.24 11.46
CA ALA A 263 4.61 -8.90 11.12
C ALA A 263 4.90 -10.35 10.76
N TYR A 264 4.35 -11.29 11.52
CA TYR A 264 4.40 -12.70 11.20
C TYR A 264 3.10 -13.12 10.50
N ILE A 265 3.20 -13.63 9.27
CA ILE A 265 2.09 -14.22 8.52
C ILE A 265 2.17 -15.74 8.72
N PRO A 266 1.26 -16.37 9.48
CA PRO A 266 1.32 -17.80 9.75
C PRO A 266 1.23 -18.67 8.50
N LYS A 267 1.69 -19.93 8.59
CA LYS A 267 1.71 -20.86 7.45
C LYS A 267 0.30 -21.13 6.91
N GLU A 268 -0.69 -21.22 7.79
CA GLU A 268 -2.10 -21.48 7.48
C GLU A 268 -2.87 -20.26 6.96
N ALA A 269 -2.26 -19.07 6.97
CA ALA A 269 -2.92 -17.85 6.49
C ALA A 269 -2.94 -17.79 4.96
N SER A 270 -4.08 -17.36 4.39
CA SER A 270 -4.22 -17.07 2.96
C SER A 270 -3.64 -15.71 2.57
N ASP A 271 -3.65 -14.76 3.51
CA ASP A 271 -3.34 -13.36 3.31
C ASP A 271 -2.87 -12.72 4.62
N THR A 272 -2.48 -11.46 4.54
CA THR A 272 -1.95 -10.69 5.67
C THR A 272 -3.01 -10.24 6.68
N SER A 273 -4.31 -10.49 6.49
CA SER A 273 -5.34 -10.16 7.49
C SER A 273 -5.16 -10.94 8.80
N LYS A 274 -4.46 -12.07 8.73
CA LYS A 274 -4.12 -12.92 9.87
C LYS A 274 -2.72 -12.66 10.43
N ALA A 275 -2.05 -11.60 9.97
CA ALA A 275 -0.73 -11.24 10.47
C ALA A 275 -0.76 -10.99 11.98
N ILE A 276 0.23 -11.55 12.68
CA ILE A 276 0.48 -11.35 14.10
C ILE A 276 1.59 -10.31 14.23
N TYR A 277 1.26 -9.17 14.82
CA TYR A 277 2.19 -8.07 15.01
C TYR A 277 2.85 -8.16 16.39
N GLY A 278 4.16 -7.96 16.43
CA GLY A 278 4.91 -8.01 17.68
C GLY A 278 6.36 -7.60 17.51
N VAL A 279 7.19 -8.06 18.44
CA VAL A 279 8.64 -7.87 18.43
C VAL A 279 9.39 -9.18 18.56
N ILE A 280 10.55 -9.25 17.90
CA ILE A 280 11.52 -10.35 17.97
C ILE A 280 12.90 -9.75 18.24
N HIS A 281 13.72 -10.44 19.05
CA HIS A 281 15.08 -9.98 19.33
C HIS A 281 15.95 -10.15 18.08
N GLU A 282 16.77 -9.16 17.73
CA GLU A 282 17.55 -9.13 16.48
C GLU A 282 18.50 -10.33 16.35
N SER A 283 18.96 -10.93 17.46
CA SER A 283 19.83 -12.12 17.42
C SER A 283 19.12 -13.41 16.99
N GLN A 284 17.79 -13.41 16.85
CA GLN A 284 17.01 -14.60 16.53
C GLN A 284 16.69 -14.71 15.03
N VAL A 285 16.86 -13.61 14.30
CA VAL A 285 16.49 -13.47 12.88
C VAL A 285 17.57 -12.71 12.13
N SER A 286 17.55 -12.80 10.80
CA SER A 286 18.53 -12.13 9.94
C SER A 286 17.86 -11.63 8.67
N PHE A 287 18.31 -10.49 8.14
CA PHE A 287 17.98 -10.05 6.78
C PHE A 287 18.77 -10.84 5.74
N ASP A 288 19.94 -11.34 6.15
CA ASP A 288 20.75 -12.22 5.32
C ASP A 288 20.24 -13.65 5.46
N CYS A 289 20.15 -14.29 4.32
CA CYS A 289 20.00 -15.74 4.19
C CYS A 289 21.34 -16.32 4.65
N GLY A 290 21.36 -17.01 5.80
CA GLY A 290 22.57 -17.71 6.21
C GLY A 290 22.98 -18.71 5.13
N GLU A 291 24.23 -18.63 4.66
CA GLU A 291 24.90 -19.76 4.01
C GLU A 291 25.10 -20.92 4.99
#